data_AF-A0A7S0VP51-F1
#
_entry.id   AF-A0A7S0VP51-F1
#
_cell.length_a   1.000
_cell.length_b   1.000
_cell.length_c   1.000
_cell.angle_alpha   90.00
_cell.angle_beta   90.00
_cell.angle_gamma   90.00
#
_symmetry.space_group_name_H-M   'P 1'
#
loop_
_entity.id
_entity.type
_entity.pdbx_description
1 polymer ?
#
loop_
_entity_poly.entity_id
_entity_poly.type
_entity_poly.pdbx_seq_one_letter_code
_entity_poly.pdbx_strand_id
1 'polypeptide(L)'
;AGSARAAAFKVEDMAPETRRVRDQFAAKLKARETELESLKRAQEESRRLLRDYNQGEKRIRLLEGEVGKMASQCEALRRKAKDDGQRFEEMRQEQAAKARDVRAKLDQRVRELEGENERQRRELDGARSALRTQQGARSAQGVRDDSEQGRRDWLEREMASFVKKRDAVEQLEAELRHREAIVSDKEEAARRHASLELKRGRKEEETRQSILGLDERITILTQHLSDTQGGAGAPPPGEDLAALHRQRDACVAQRRDLQDRARRGSFLTKEEEQSVAELEDRLDALDMEIEYKGQSITELQSSLRGRDDDDMIDALLQDDACVSSMTKVEAQALLRQCVQRVIVLTQVNKKEEGERKRLGVEAQEKRQQVEEMQEALRALRIESDRRETQSQVEHDHRVQMLLARINE
;
A
#
# COMPACT_ATOMS: atom_id res chain seq x y z
N ALA A 1 -13.44 -57.66 110.26
CA ALA A 1 -12.70 -57.47 109.01
C ALA A 1 -12.95 -56.04 108.53
N GLY A 2 -11.98 -55.13 108.65
CA GLY A 2 -12.20 -53.69 108.48
C GLY A 2 -11.18 -53.02 107.58
N SER A 3 -11.71 -52.41 106.50
CA SER A 3 -11.37 -51.10 105.92
C SER A 3 -9.89 -50.68 105.82
N ALA A 4 -9.32 -50.73 104.61
CA ALA A 4 -8.18 -49.90 104.20
C ALA A 4 -8.63 -48.91 103.11
N ARG A 5 -8.74 -47.65 103.53
CA ARG A 5 -9.19 -46.48 102.77
C ARG A 5 -8.10 -46.04 101.78
N ALA A 6 -8.54 -45.57 100.63
CA ALA A 6 -7.74 -45.00 99.55
C ALA A 6 -6.81 -43.86 100.00
N ALA A 7 -5.58 -43.86 99.49
CA ALA A 7 -4.71 -42.69 99.44
C ALA A 7 -4.30 -42.46 97.98
N ALA A 8 -5.14 -41.70 97.28
CA ALA A 8 -4.74 -41.02 96.06
C ALA A 8 -3.61 -40.06 96.44
N PHE A 9 -2.37 -40.40 96.08
CA PHE A 9 -1.22 -39.52 96.24
C PHE A 9 -1.36 -38.38 95.23
N LYS A 10 -2.15 -37.38 95.63
CA LYS A 10 -2.27 -36.10 94.97
C LYS A 10 -0.88 -35.49 94.87
N VAL A 11 -0.65 -34.87 93.73
CA VAL A 11 0.45 -33.94 93.39
C VAL A 11 0.41 -32.66 94.29
N GLU A 12 -0.26 -32.72 95.44
CA GLU A 12 -0.60 -31.59 96.30
C GLU A 12 0.45 -31.22 97.37
N ASP A 13 1.53 -31.99 97.55
CA ASP A 13 2.57 -31.72 98.56
C ASP A 13 3.95 -31.33 98.00
N MET A 14 3.96 -30.39 97.05
CA MET A 14 5.17 -29.69 96.61
C MET A 14 5.19 -28.31 97.30
N ALA A 15 6.25 -27.98 98.04
CA ALA A 15 6.40 -26.70 98.73
C ALA A 15 6.09 -25.52 97.77
N PRO A 16 5.38 -24.46 98.22
CA PRO A 16 4.85 -23.41 97.34
C PRO A 16 5.92 -22.72 96.48
N GLU A 17 7.17 -22.66 96.96
CA GLU A 17 8.31 -22.15 96.21
C GLU A 17 8.68 -23.05 95.02
N THR A 18 8.66 -24.37 95.17
CA THR A 18 8.99 -25.32 94.10
C THR A 18 7.96 -25.31 92.97
N ARG A 19 6.67 -25.08 93.27
CA ARG A 19 5.62 -24.88 92.25
C ARG A 19 5.80 -23.60 91.45
N ARG A 20 6.07 -22.48 92.13
CA ARG A 20 6.33 -21.20 91.48
C ARG A 20 7.52 -21.29 90.53
N VAL A 21 8.60 -21.94 90.96
CA VAL A 21 9.79 -22.15 90.13
C VAL A 21 9.48 -23.01 88.91
N ARG A 22 8.72 -24.11 89.06
CA ARG A 22 8.28 -24.96 87.94
C ARG A 22 7.42 -24.19 86.93
N ASP A 23 6.44 -23.43 87.40
CA ASP A 23 5.52 -22.69 86.52
C ASP A 23 6.25 -21.55 85.79
N GLN A 24 7.25 -20.91 86.43
CA GLN A 24 8.16 -19.96 85.78
C GLN A 24 9.01 -20.62 84.70
N PHE A 25 9.55 -21.82 84.93
CA PHE A 25 10.28 -22.56 83.90
C PHE A 25 9.37 -23.01 82.75
N ALA A 26 8.15 -23.45 83.04
CA ALA A 26 7.16 -23.80 82.02
C ALA A 26 6.76 -22.59 81.16
N ALA A 27 6.58 -21.42 81.76
CA ALA A 27 6.31 -20.18 81.03
C ALA A 27 7.50 -19.76 80.15
N LYS A 28 8.73 -19.89 80.66
CA LYS A 28 9.95 -19.64 79.87
C LYS A 28 10.11 -20.62 78.71
N LEU A 29 9.80 -21.91 78.92
CA LEU A 29 9.80 -22.92 77.86
C LEU A 29 8.79 -22.58 76.76
N LYS A 30 7.54 -22.28 77.11
CA LYS A 30 6.51 -21.87 76.15
C LYS A 30 6.90 -20.62 75.36
N ALA A 31 7.48 -19.61 76.03
CA ALA A 31 7.97 -18.41 75.34
C ALA A 31 9.06 -18.75 74.32
N ARG A 32 10.03 -19.61 74.70
CA ARG A 32 11.09 -20.07 73.78
C ARG A 32 10.55 -20.95 72.64
N GLU A 33 9.52 -21.77 72.89
CA GLU A 33 8.85 -22.55 71.85
C GLU A 33 8.18 -21.64 70.81
N THR A 34 7.44 -20.61 71.25
CA THR A 34 6.82 -19.64 70.32
C THR A 34 7.85 -18.83 69.53
N GLU A 35 8.98 -18.48 70.15
CA GLU A 35 10.09 -17.79 69.51
C GLU A 35 10.79 -18.70 68.47
N LEU A 36 10.95 -19.99 68.77
CA LEU A 36 11.45 -20.97 67.80
C LEU A 36 10.48 -21.16 66.61
N GLU A 37 9.18 -21.18 66.85
CA GLU A 37 8.19 -21.27 65.78
C GLU A 37 8.19 -20.04 64.87
N SER A 38 8.28 -18.83 65.44
CA SER A 38 8.35 -17.61 64.63
C SER A 38 9.64 -17.55 63.81
N LEU A 39 10.77 -17.96 64.37
CA LEU A 39 12.04 -18.09 63.65
C LEU A 39 11.97 -19.13 62.52
N LYS A 40 11.29 -20.26 62.72
CA LYS A 40 11.06 -21.26 61.66
C LYS A 40 10.21 -20.69 60.52
N ARG A 41 9.12 -19.96 60.83
CA ARG A 41 8.28 -19.30 59.81
C ARG A 41 9.09 -18.25 59.02
N ALA A 42 9.87 -17.42 59.72
CA ALA A 42 10.75 -16.44 59.08
C ALA A 42 11.82 -17.10 58.19
N GLN A 43 12.37 -18.24 58.61
CA GLN A 43 13.32 -19.02 57.81
C GLN A 43 12.67 -19.59 56.53
N GLU A 44 11.44 -20.09 56.61
CA GLU A 44 10.69 -20.59 55.47
C GLU A 44 10.31 -19.49 54.48
N GLU A 45 9.90 -18.31 54.98
CA GLU A 45 9.65 -17.12 54.16
C GLU A 45 10.92 -16.66 53.44
N SER A 46 12.05 -16.58 54.15
CA SER A 46 13.35 -16.25 53.55
C SER A 46 13.75 -17.26 52.45
N ARG A 47 13.48 -18.56 52.65
CA ARG A 47 13.67 -19.60 51.63
C ARG A 47 12.73 -19.45 50.43
N ARG A 48 11.48 -19.03 50.63
CA ARG A 48 10.54 -18.75 49.54
C ARG A 48 11.03 -17.55 48.71
N LEU A 49 11.36 -16.44 49.37
CA LEU A 49 11.88 -15.25 48.73
C LEU A 49 13.16 -15.52 47.93
N LEU A 50 14.07 -16.35 48.45
CA LEU A 50 15.28 -16.73 47.72
C LEU A 50 14.99 -17.55 46.45
N ARG A 51 13.96 -18.42 46.48
CA ARG A 51 13.52 -19.15 45.28
C ARG A 51 12.95 -18.20 44.23
N ASP A 52 12.09 -17.28 44.65
CA ASP A 52 11.46 -16.31 43.75
C ASP A 52 12.51 -15.36 43.17
N TYR A 53 13.47 -14.91 43.99
CA TYR A 53 14.64 -14.14 43.54
C TYR A 53 15.43 -14.89 42.47
N ASN A 54 15.77 -16.17 42.72
CA ASN A 54 16.51 -16.98 41.75
C ASN A 54 15.73 -17.24 40.45
N GLN A 55 14.39 -17.35 40.52
CA GLN A 55 13.54 -17.44 39.34
C GLN A 55 13.50 -16.11 38.57
N GLY A 56 13.43 -14.99 39.30
CA GLY A 56 13.54 -13.64 38.76
C GLY A 56 14.86 -13.43 38.00
N GLU A 57 16.00 -13.78 38.61
CA GLU A 57 17.31 -13.70 37.95
C GLU A 57 17.36 -14.53 36.66
N LYS A 58 16.82 -15.76 36.66
CA LYS A 58 16.78 -16.58 35.45
C LYS A 58 15.96 -15.90 34.35
N ARG A 59 14.82 -15.30 34.69
CA ARG A 59 13.97 -14.59 33.73
C ARG A 59 14.63 -13.33 33.20
N ILE A 60 15.32 -12.58 34.06
CA ILE A 60 16.10 -11.40 33.65
C ILE A 60 17.19 -11.81 32.65
N ARG A 61 17.98 -12.86 32.93
CA ARG A 61 19.03 -13.34 32.02
C ARG A 61 18.48 -13.77 30.64
N LEU A 62 17.30 -14.39 30.60
CA LEU A 62 16.65 -14.76 29.34
C LEU A 62 16.26 -13.52 28.54
N LEU A 63 15.63 -12.54 29.18
CA LEU A 63 15.24 -11.28 28.55
C LEU A 63 16.46 -10.48 28.06
N GLU A 64 17.53 -10.42 28.84
CA GLU A 64 18.80 -9.79 28.42
C GLU A 64 19.37 -10.47 27.16
N GLY A 65 19.28 -11.81 27.08
CA GLY A 65 19.69 -12.57 25.90
C GLY A 65 18.82 -12.27 24.67
N GLU A 66 17.50 -12.16 24.84
CA GLU A 66 16.58 -11.78 23.75
C GLU A 66 16.81 -10.34 23.28
N VAL A 67 16.98 -9.39 24.21
CA VAL A 67 17.32 -8.00 23.89
C VAL A 67 18.66 -7.91 23.15
N GLY A 68 19.67 -8.69 23.54
CA GLY A 68 20.95 -8.77 22.82
C GLY A 68 20.81 -9.30 21.39
N LYS A 69 19.97 -10.32 21.18
CA LYS A 69 19.65 -10.82 19.84
C LYS A 69 18.94 -9.76 18.99
N MET A 70 17.94 -9.08 19.54
CA MET A 70 17.26 -7.99 18.82
C MET A 70 18.20 -6.84 18.49
N ALA A 71 19.09 -6.46 19.41
CA ALA A 71 20.08 -5.41 19.18
C ALA A 71 21.01 -5.76 18.00
N SER A 72 21.54 -6.99 17.97
CA SER A 72 22.39 -7.43 16.87
C SER A 72 21.65 -7.53 15.53
N GLN A 73 20.37 -7.92 15.53
CA GLN A 73 19.51 -7.89 14.34
C GLN A 73 19.27 -6.46 13.83
N CYS A 74 18.96 -5.53 14.74
CA CYS A 74 18.80 -4.11 14.40
C CYS A 74 20.08 -3.51 13.80
N GLU A 75 21.25 -3.84 14.35
CA GLU A 75 22.54 -3.41 13.80
C GLU A 75 22.80 -4.00 12.41
N ALA A 76 22.51 -5.29 12.20
CA ALA A 76 22.67 -5.95 10.91
C ALA A 76 21.78 -5.31 9.83
N LEU A 77 20.51 -5.04 10.15
CA LEU A 77 19.59 -4.34 9.24
C LEU A 77 20.06 -2.91 8.97
N ARG A 78 20.56 -2.19 9.98
CA ARG A 78 21.10 -0.84 9.81
C ARG A 78 22.34 -0.81 8.91
N ARG A 79 23.21 -1.82 8.97
CA ARG A 79 24.35 -1.96 8.05
C ARG A 79 23.89 -2.23 6.63
N LYS A 80 22.99 -3.20 6.42
CA LYS A 80 22.40 -3.48 5.10
C LYS A 80 21.75 -2.25 4.47
N ALA A 81 20.97 -1.50 5.25
CA ALA A 81 20.33 -0.27 4.77
C ALA A 81 21.35 0.80 4.34
N LYS A 82 22.49 0.91 5.04
CA LYS A 82 23.59 1.80 4.64
C LYS A 82 24.27 1.33 3.36
N ASP A 83 24.54 0.03 3.25
CA ASP A 83 25.20 -0.56 2.07
C ASP A 83 24.30 -0.43 0.83
N ASP A 84 23.01 -0.70 0.96
CA ASP A 84 22.04 -0.51 -0.13
C ASP A 84 21.91 0.98 -0.49
N GLY A 85 21.90 1.88 0.49
CA GLY A 85 21.95 3.32 0.24
C GLY A 85 23.19 3.77 -0.53
N GLN A 86 24.36 3.22 -0.22
CA GLN A 86 25.60 3.47 -0.96
C GLN A 86 25.51 2.95 -2.40
N ARG A 87 25.01 1.73 -2.59
CA ARG A 87 24.81 1.16 -3.94
C ARG A 87 23.84 1.97 -4.77
N PHE A 88 22.76 2.48 -4.18
CA PHE A 88 21.83 3.37 -4.88
C PHE A 88 22.51 4.67 -5.30
N GLU A 89 23.34 5.26 -4.44
CA GLU A 89 24.07 6.48 -4.77
C GLU A 89 25.14 6.25 -5.83
N GLU A 90 25.87 5.13 -5.79
CA GLU A 90 26.83 4.71 -6.82
C GLU A 90 26.13 4.53 -8.18
N MET A 91 25.02 3.79 -8.23
CA MET A 91 24.22 3.61 -9.45
C MET A 91 23.70 4.94 -9.99
N ARG A 92 23.28 5.86 -9.10
CA ARG A 92 22.82 7.19 -9.48
C ARG A 92 23.95 8.02 -10.08
N GLN A 93 25.14 7.98 -9.50
CA GLN A 93 26.32 8.67 -10.03
C GLN A 93 26.75 8.09 -11.38
N GLU A 94 26.71 6.78 -11.55
CA GLU A 94 27.02 6.12 -12.82
C GLU A 94 26.01 6.52 -13.91
N GLN A 95 24.71 6.53 -13.58
CA GLN A 95 23.67 7.02 -14.49
C GLN A 95 23.86 8.50 -14.84
N ALA A 96 24.21 9.35 -13.87
CA ALA A 96 24.49 10.75 -14.11
C ALA A 96 25.73 10.96 -14.99
N ALA A 97 26.78 10.14 -14.83
CA ALA A 97 27.96 10.15 -15.68
C ALA A 97 27.61 9.74 -17.12
N LYS A 98 26.89 8.63 -17.29
CA LYS A 98 26.40 8.20 -18.62
C LYS A 98 25.53 9.26 -19.29
N ALA A 99 24.65 9.93 -18.55
CA ALA A 99 23.82 11.01 -19.07
C ALA A 99 24.66 12.22 -19.53
N ARG A 100 25.72 12.58 -18.78
CA ARG A 100 26.66 13.64 -19.18
C ARG A 100 27.43 13.26 -20.44
N ASP A 101 27.92 12.04 -20.55
CA ASP A 101 28.63 11.56 -21.74
C ASP A 101 27.74 11.57 -22.98
N VAL A 102 26.49 11.09 -22.85
CA VAL A 102 25.51 11.14 -23.94
C VAL A 102 25.26 12.59 -24.35
N ARG A 103 25.08 13.49 -23.38
CA ARG A 103 24.86 14.91 -23.67
C ARG A 103 26.07 15.55 -24.35
N ALA A 104 27.29 15.26 -23.91
CA ALA A 104 28.51 15.77 -24.54
C ALA A 104 28.66 15.28 -25.99
N LYS A 105 28.34 13.99 -26.26
CA LYS A 105 28.33 13.44 -27.62
C LYS A 105 27.29 14.10 -28.52
N LEU A 106 26.09 14.35 -27.98
CA LEU A 106 25.04 15.08 -28.70
C LEU A 106 25.47 16.52 -29.01
N ASP A 107 26.03 17.24 -28.04
CA ASP A 107 26.51 18.61 -28.22
C ASP A 107 27.65 18.68 -29.25
N GLN A 108 28.58 17.72 -29.23
CA GLN A 108 29.63 17.62 -30.25
C GLN A 108 29.02 17.37 -31.63
N ARG A 109 28.07 16.45 -31.76
CA ARG A 109 27.43 16.13 -33.03
C ARG A 109 26.64 17.33 -33.58
N VAL A 110 25.98 18.10 -32.71
CA VAL A 110 25.31 19.34 -33.09
C VAL A 110 26.31 20.35 -33.66
N ARG A 111 27.45 20.57 -33.00
CA ARG A 111 28.49 21.50 -33.51
C ARG A 111 29.08 21.06 -34.85
N GLU A 112 29.31 19.76 -35.03
CA GLU A 112 29.78 19.21 -36.30
C GLU A 112 28.75 19.47 -37.42
N LEU A 113 27.48 19.17 -37.15
CA LEU A 113 26.38 19.41 -38.08
C LEU A 113 26.20 20.90 -38.40
N GLU A 114 26.31 21.79 -37.41
CA GLU A 114 26.27 23.24 -37.62
C GLU A 114 27.44 23.71 -38.51
N GLY A 115 28.64 23.19 -38.29
CA GLY A 115 29.81 23.47 -39.11
C GLY A 115 29.71 22.94 -40.55
N GLU A 116 29.12 21.75 -40.73
CA GLU A 116 28.83 21.19 -42.06
C GLU A 116 27.75 22.01 -42.78
N ASN A 117 26.68 22.40 -42.08
CA ASN A 117 25.61 23.22 -42.63
C ASN A 117 26.10 24.61 -43.04
N GLU A 118 27.00 25.22 -42.26
CA GLU A 118 27.66 26.46 -42.66
C GLU A 118 28.54 26.32 -43.89
N ARG A 119 29.29 25.21 -44.04
CA ARG A 119 30.08 24.95 -45.26
C ARG A 119 29.18 24.78 -46.47
N GLN A 120 28.12 23.98 -46.35
CA GLN A 120 27.13 23.78 -47.41
C GLN A 120 26.42 25.10 -47.78
N ARG A 121 26.11 25.97 -46.82
CA ARG A 121 25.55 27.31 -47.10
C ARG A 121 26.53 28.19 -47.87
N ARG A 122 27.82 28.19 -47.51
CA ARG A 122 28.86 28.94 -48.26
C ARG A 122 29.03 28.40 -49.69
N GLU A 123 28.96 27.09 -49.89
CA GLU A 123 29.00 26.46 -51.22
C GLU A 123 27.74 26.78 -52.04
N LEU A 124 26.56 26.72 -51.44
CA LEU A 124 25.29 27.07 -52.07
C LEU A 124 25.21 28.57 -52.42
N ASP A 125 25.76 29.45 -51.59
CA ASP A 125 25.84 30.89 -51.90
C ASP A 125 26.83 31.16 -53.04
N GLY A 126 27.96 30.43 -53.09
CA GLY A 126 28.88 30.44 -54.24
C GLY A 126 28.21 29.92 -55.52
N ALA A 127 27.47 28.81 -55.44
CA ALA A 127 26.74 28.22 -56.54
C ALA A 127 25.55 29.07 -56.99
N ARG A 128 24.83 29.73 -56.08
CA ARG A 128 23.75 30.71 -56.39
C ARG A 128 24.29 31.98 -57.03
N SER A 129 25.51 32.40 -56.68
CA SER A 129 26.21 33.49 -57.37
C SER A 129 26.57 33.09 -58.80
N ALA A 130 26.99 31.84 -59.03
CA ALA A 130 27.29 31.29 -60.36
C ALA A 130 26.03 31.00 -61.21
N LEU A 131 24.91 30.59 -60.58
CA LEU A 131 23.65 30.29 -61.26
C LEU A 131 22.89 31.56 -61.69
N ARG A 132 23.06 32.68 -60.96
CA ARG A 132 22.52 34.00 -61.35
C ARG A 132 23.10 34.52 -62.67
N THR A 133 24.24 34.00 -63.11
CA THR A 133 24.88 34.32 -64.39
C THR A 133 24.43 33.44 -65.55
N GLN A 134 23.70 32.35 -65.31
CA GLN A 134 23.53 31.29 -66.33
C GLN A 134 22.09 30.89 -66.69
N GLN A 135 21.05 31.36 -65.98
CA GLN A 135 19.69 30.91 -66.31
C GLN A 135 18.70 32.06 -66.51
N GLY A 136 18.81 32.65 -67.71
CA GLY A 136 17.63 33.05 -68.47
C GLY A 136 17.07 31.84 -69.23
N ALA A 137 15.75 31.66 -69.12
CA ALA A 137 14.89 30.80 -69.93
C ALA A 137 14.85 29.28 -69.59
N ARG A 138 13.75 28.82 -69.00
CA ARG A 138 12.54 28.35 -69.71
C ARG A 138 11.56 27.65 -68.73
N SER A 139 10.31 28.09 -68.77
CA SER A 139 9.14 27.37 -68.26
C SER A 139 8.59 26.42 -69.31
N ALA A 140 8.04 25.27 -68.87
CA ALA A 140 6.90 24.62 -69.53
C ALA A 140 6.23 23.68 -68.52
N GLN A 141 4.97 24.00 -68.23
CA GLN A 141 4.08 23.33 -67.29
C GLN A 141 3.03 22.55 -68.08
N GLY A 142 2.63 21.38 -67.57
CA GLY A 142 1.33 20.79 -67.90
C GLY A 142 1.30 19.42 -68.58
N VAL A 143 2.12 18.43 -68.15
CA VAL A 143 1.83 16.98 -68.39
C VAL A 143 2.33 16.07 -67.22
N ARG A 144 2.84 16.63 -66.11
CA ARG A 144 3.47 15.85 -65.01
C ARG A 144 2.57 15.53 -63.81
N ASP A 145 1.34 16.05 -63.80
CA ASP A 145 0.51 16.14 -62.59
C ASP A 145 -0.06 14.77 -62.12
N ASP A 146 -0.50 13.90 -63.03
CA ASP A 146 -1.11 12.61 -62.66
C ASP A 146 -0.11 11.62 -62.03
N SER A 147 1.15 11.62 -62.49
CA SER A 147 2.20 10.76 -61.93
C SER A 147 2.72 11.28 -60.59
N GLU A 148 2.73 12.60 -60.39
CA GLU A 148 3.12 13.21 -59.11
C GLU A 148 2.01 13.05 -58.07
N GLN A 149 0.75 13.18 -58.46
CA GLN A 149 -0.40 12.96 -57.57
C GLN A 149 -0.47 11.50 -57.11
N GLY A 150 -0.30 10.52 -58.01
CA GLY A 150 -0.25 9.11 -57.63
C GLY A 150 0.89 8.76 -56.66
N ARG A 151 2.06 9.42 -56.81
CA ARG A 151 3.19 9.29 -55.89
C ARG A 151 2.89 9.94 -54.54
N ARG A 152 2.24 11.12 -54.51
CA ARG A 152 1.79 11.77 -53.26
C ARG A 152 0.77 10.91 -52.51
N ASP A 153 -0.23 10.38 -53.20
CA ASP A 153 -1.25 9.54 -52.58
C ASP A 153 -0.68 8.22 -52.04
N TRP A 154 0.39 7.68 -52.64
CA TRP A 154 1.13 6.53 -52.09
C TRP A 154 1.92 6.92 -50.83
N LEU A 155 2.64 8.04 -50.86
CA LEU A 155 3.38 8.57 -49.71
C LEU A 155 2.45 8.86 -48.52
N GLU A 156 1.30 9.47 -48.76
CA GLU A 156 0.32 9.77 -47.71
C GLU A 156 -0.24 8.48 -47.08
N ARG A 157 -0.53 7.46 -47.89
CA ARG A 157 -0.98 6.16 -47.40
C ARG A 157 0.07 5.47 -46.55
N GLU A 158 1.33 5.48 -46.99
CA GLU A 158 2.42 4.89 -46.23
C GLU A 158 2.71 5.69 -44.95
N MET A 159 2.79 7.02 -45.02
CA MET A 159 2.93 7.85 -43.82
C MET A 159 1.80 7.61 -42.81
N ALA A 160 0.56 7.45 -43.29
CA ALA A 160 -0.56 7.07 -42.43
C ALA A 160 -0.38 5.68 -41.80
N SER A 161 0.21 4.72 -42.52
CA SER A 161 0.58 3.39 -42.00
C SER A 161 1.62 3.49 -40.88
N PHE A 162 2.66 4.30 -41.07
CA PHE A 162 3.70 4.54 -40.07
C PHE A 162 3.18 5.22 -38.80
N VAL A 163 2.32 6.23 -38.96
CA VAL A 163 1.67 6.89 -37.82
C VAL A 163 0.80 5.88 -37.07
N LYS A 164 0.03 5.03 -37.76
CA LYS A 164 -0.77 3.97 -37.12
C LYS A 164 0.10 2.94 -36.38
N LYS A 165 1.20 2.49 -36.98
CA LYS A 165 2.16 1.58 -36.31
C LYS A 165 2.72 2.21 -35.04
N ARG A 166 3.12 3.48 -35.11
CA ARG A 166 3.65 4.19 -33.95
C ARG A 166 2.59 4.41 -32.86
N ASP A 167 1.37 4.79 -33.24
CA ASP A 167 0.25 4.90 -32.31
C ASP A 167 -0.03 3.53 -31.64
N ALA A 168 0.06 2.42 -32.38
CA ALA A 168 -0.08 1.07 -31.84
C ALA A 168 1.08 0.66 -30.91
N VAL A 169 2.31 1.11 -31.16
CA VAL A 169 3.44 0.93 -30.24
C VAL A 169 3.22 1.73 -28.95
N GLU A 170 2.78 2.98 -29.05
CA GLU A 170 2.45 3.81 -27.88
C GLU A 170 1.30 3.21 -27.05
N GLN A 171 0.28 2.64 -27.71
CA GLN A 171 -0.80 1.89 -27.06
C GLN A 171 -0.27 0.63 -26.37
N LEU A 172 0.61 -0.12 -27.03
CA LEU A 172 1.22 -1.31 -26.44
C LEU A 172 2.05 -0.95 -25.18
N GLU A 173 2.83 0.12 -25.22
CA GLU A 173 3.55 0.63 -24.05
C GLU A 173 2.59 1.04 -22.92
N ALA A 174 1.47 1.69 -23.26
CA ALA A 174 0.47 2.08 -22.27
C ALA A 174 -0.21 0.86 -21.62
N GLU A 175 -0.58 -0.15 -22.41
CA GLU A 175 -1.16 -1.40 -21.93
C GLU A 175 -0.17 -2.20 -21.07
N LEU A 176 1.12 -2.21 -21.42
CA LEU A 176 2.18 -2.80 -20.60
C LEU A 176 2.32 -2.10 -19.25
N ARG A 177 2.40 -0.75 -19.23
CA ARG A 177 2.47 0.03 -17.98
C ARG A 177 1.23 -0.19 -17.11
N HIS A 178 0.06 -0.30 -17.73
CA HIS A 178 -1.17 -0.55 -17.00
C HIS A 178 -1.21 -1.96 -16.42
N ARG A 179 -0.78 -2.98 -17.17
CA ARG A 179 -0.59 -4.33 -16.63
C ARG A 179 0.41 -4.37 -15.48
N GLU A 180 1.52 -3.64 -15.58
CA GLU A 180 2.49 -3.49 -14.48
C GLU A 180 1.85 -2.88 -13.23
N ALA A 181 1.00 -1.86 -13.39
CA ALA A 181 0.26 -1.27 -12.28
C ALA A 181 -0.70 -2.28 -11.63
N ILE A 182 -1.45 -3.05 -12.42
CA ILE A 182 -2.35 -4.10 -11.91
C ILE A 182 -1.57 -5.18 -11.16
N VAL A 183 -0.40 -5.59 -11.67
CA VAL A 183 0.49 -6.54 -10.99
C VAL A 183 0.99 -5.98 -9.66
N SER A 184 1.37 -4.70 -9.61
CA SER A 184 1.76 -4.04 -8.35
C SER A 184 0.60 -4.05 -7.34
N ASP A 185 -0.61 -3.73 -7.78
CA ASP A 185 -1.81 -3.76 -6.93
C ASP A 185 -2.12 -5.19 -6.43
N LYS A 186 -1.90 -6.20 -7.28
CA LYS A 186 -2.03 -7.61 -6.91
C LYS A 186 -1.02 -8.01 -5.84
N GLU A 187 0.25 -7.59 -5.99
CA GLU A 187 1.27 -7.84 -4.97
C GLU A 187 0.92 -7.19 -3.63
N GLU A 188 0.39 -5.97 -3.65
CA GLU A 188 -0.07 -5.31 -2.42
C GLU A 188 -1.23 -6.05 -1.75
N ALA A 189 -2.24 -6.45 -2.53
CA ALA A 189 -3.36 -7.24 -2.03
C ALA A 189 -2.88 -8.58 -1.44
N ALA A 190 -1.98 -9.28 -2.13
CA ALA A 190 -1.40 -10.54 -1.67
C ALA A 190 -0.59 -10.37 -0.37
N ARG A 191 0.18 -9.28 -0.24
CA ARG A 191 0.91 -8.98 1.02
C ARG A 191 -0.05 -8.73 2.19
N ARG A 192 -1.17 -8.04 1.96
CA ARG A 192 -2.20 -7.80 2.99
C ARG A 192 -2.88 -9.10 3.39
N HIS A 193 -3.24 -9.94 2.42
CA HIS A 193 -3.83 -11.26 2.64
C HIS A 193 -2.88 -12.15 3.46
N ALA A 194 -1.61 -12.27 3.03
CA ALA A 194 -0.59 -13.05 3.74
C ALA A 194 -0.36 -12.56 5.19
N SER A 195 -0.48 -11.26 5.45
CA SER A 195 -0.38 -10.69 6.80
C SER A 195 -1.55 -11.13 7.69
N LEU A 196 -2.78 -11.15 7.17
CA LEU A 196 -3.95 -11.64 7.89
C LEU A 196 -3.88 -13.15 8.13
N GLU A 197 -3.41 -13.91 7.15
CA GLU A 197 -3.15 -15.35 7.28
C GLU A 197 -2.11 -15.67 8.35
N LEU A 198 -1.01 -14.91 8.40
CA LEU A 198 -0.01 -15.06 9.44
C LEU A 198 -0.58 -14.74 10.83
N LYS A 199 -1.41 -13.70 10.95
CA LYS A 199 -2.11 -13.40 12.20
C LYS A 199 -3.07 -14.52 12.59
N ARG A 200 -3.79 -15.10 11.63
CA ARG A 200 -4.70 -16.24 11.83
C ARG A 200 -3.93 -17.42 12.42
N GLY A 201 -2.84 -17.82 11.78
CA GLY A 201 -1.99 -18.92 12.26
C GLY A 201 -1.37 -18.68 13.65
N ARG A 202 -1.00 -17.43 13.97
CA ARG A 202 -0.52 -17.08 15.32
C ARG A 202 -1.61 -17.24 16.38
N LYS A 203 -2.82 -16.72 16.11
CA LYS A 203 -3.97 -16.83 17.02
C LYS A 203 -4.46 -18.28 17.14
N GLU A 204 -4.36 -19.06 16.08
CA GLU A 204 -4.63 -20.50 16.10
C GLU A 204 -3.67 -21.24 17.03
N GLU A 205 -2.37 -21.01 16.90
CA GLU A 205 -1.37 -21.64 17.77
C GLU A 205 -1.52 -21.17 19.23
N GLU A 206 -1.80 -19.89 19.49
CA GLU A 206 -2.09 -19.37 20.83
C GLU A 206 -3.32 -20.06 21.45
N THR A 207 -4.37 -20.27 20.64
CA THR A 207 -5.57 -21.00 21.07
C THR A 207 -5.23 -22.46 21.37
N ARG A 208 -4.41 -23.10 20.54
CA ARG A 208 -3.95 -24.48 20.72
C ARG A 208 -3.16 -24.64 22.01
N GLN A 209 -2.22 -23.73 22.28
CA GLN A 209 -1.43 -23.73 23.52
C GLN A 209 -2.30 -23.47 24.75
N SER A 210 -3.28 -22.58 24.65
CA SER A 210 -4.24 -22.31 25.73
C SER A 210 -5.09 -23.55 26.05
N ILE A 211 -5.53 -24.30 25.03
CA ILE A 211 -6.26 -25.57 25.21
C ILE A 211 -5.36 -26.58 25.95
N LEU A 212 -4.11 -26.75 25.53
CA LEU A 212 -3.16 -27.67 26.18
C LEU A 212 -2.91 -27.28 27.65
N GLY A 213 -2.74 -26.00 27.94
CA GLY A 213 -2.56 -25.52 29.32
C GLY A 213 -3.81 -25.73 30.19
N LEU A 214 -5.01 -25.59 29.62
CA LEU A 214 -6.26 -25.92 30.31
C LEU A 214 -6.39 -27.44 30.54
N ASP A 215 -5.99 -28.28 29.59
CA ASP A 215 -5.97 -29.74 29.76
C ASP A 215 -5.04 -30.16 30.91
N GLU A 216 -3.83 -29.60 30.98
CA GLU A 216 -2.90 -29.85 32.08
C GLU A 216 -3.49 -29.42 33.42
N ARG A 217 -4.10 -28.23 33.48
CA ARG A 217 -4.75 -27.72 34.70
C ARG A 217 -5.96 -28.55 35.14
N ILE A 218 -6.80 -28.99 34.19
CA ILE A 218 -7.91 -29.90 34.45
C ILE A 218 -7.39 -31.22 35.01
N THR A 219 -6.28 -31.75 34.47
CA THR A 219 -5.65 -32.99 34.94
C THR A 219 -5.17 -32.84 36.39
N ILE A 220 -4.44 -31.78 36.71
CA ILE A 220 -3.96 -31.50 38.08
C ILE A 220 -5.13 -31.36 39.06
N LEU A 221 -6.17 -30.58 38.70
CA LEU A 221 -7.36 -30.40 39.55
C LEU A 221 -8.11 -31.71 39.75
N THR A 222 -8.20 -32.56 38.73
CA THR A 222 -8.85 -33.87 38.81
C THR A 222 -8.08 -34.81 39.73
N GLN A 223 -6.75 -34.81 39.65
CA GLN A 223 -5.89 -35.58 40.53
C GLN A 223 -6.00 -35.11 41.98
N HIS A 224 -5.94 -33.79 42.23
CA HIS A 224 -6.09 -33.21 43.57
C HIS A 224 -7.46 -33.54 44.19
N LEU A 225 -8.53 -33.53 43.39
CA LEU A 225 -9.87 -33.93 43.83
C LEU A 225 -9.97 -35.44 44.13
N SER A 226 -9.26 -36.28 43.37
CA SER A 226 -9.19 -37.72 43.62
C SER A 226 -8.43 -38.03 44.92
N ASP A 227 -7.29 -37.38 45.15
CA ASP A 227 -6.45 -37.61 46.32
C ASP A 227 -7.14 -37.14 47.62
N THR A 228 -7.88 -36.02 47.56
CA THR A 228 -8.66 -35.50 48.69
C THR A 228 -9.93 -36.31 49.01
N GLN A 229 -10.47 -37.06 48.04
CA GLN A 229 -11.64 -37.93 48.23
C GLN A 229 -11.28 -39.39 48.54
N GLY A 230 -10.12 -39.87 48.08
CA GLY A 230 -9.65 -41.26 48.26
C GLY A 230 -8.84 -41.52 49.54
N GLY A 231 -8.42 -40.47 50.26
CA GLY A 231 -7.81 -40.60 51.58
C GLY A 231 -8.84 -41.02 52.63
N ALA A 232 -8.52 -42.05 53.43
CA ALA A 232 -9.41 -42.63 54.45
C ALA A 232 -9.72 -41.72 55.66
N GLY A 233 -9.67 -40.39 55.51
CA GLY A 233 -9.93 -39.42 56.56
C GLY A 233 -10.68 -38.21 56.02
N ALA A 234 -11.49 -37.58 56.87
CA ALA A 234 -12.23 -36.36 56.55
C ALA A 234 -11.30 -35.30 55.91
N PRO A 235 -11.79 -34.51 54.94
CA PRO A 235 -10.98 -33.51 54.25
C PRO A 235 -10.29 -32.58 55.26
N PRO A 236 -9.04 -32.16 55.00
CA PRO A 236 -8.29 -31.33 55.93
C PRO A 236 -9.06 -30.04 56.25
N PRO A 237 -9.04 -29.56 57.51
CA PRO A 237 -9.81 -28.39 57.91
C PRO A 237 -9.33 -27.16 57.14
N GLY A 238 -10.17 -26.65 56.22
CA GLY A 238 -9.90 -25.42 55.45
C GLY A 238 -9.90 -25.58 53.92
N GLU A 239 -9.95 -26.79 53.38
CA GLU A 239 -10.08 -26.98 51.92
C GLU A 239 -11.54 -26.92 51.45
N ASP A 240 -11.85 -25.92 50.61
CA ASP A 240 -13.16 -25.80 49.98
C ASP A 240 -13.23 -26.68 48.72
N LEU A 241 -13.58 -27.95 48.90
CA LEU A 241 -13.78 -28.92 47.82
C LEU A 241 -14.77 -28.43 46.76
N ALA A 242 -15.80 -27.68 47.17
CA ALA A 242 -16.77 -27.12 46.24
C ALA A 242 -16.12 -26.04 45.36
N ALA A 243 -15.20 -25.24 45.90
CA ALA A 243 -14.43 -24.28 45.11
C ALA A 243 -13.52 -24.98 44.08
N LEU A 244 -12.86 -26.08 44.44
CA LEU A 244 -12.03 -26.85 43.50
C LEU A 244 -12.85 -27.48 42.37
N HIS A 245 -14.03 -28.02 42.67
CA HIS A 245 -14.96 -28.51 41.64
C HIS A 245 -15.38 -27.38 40.70
N ARG A 246 -15.79 -26.22 41.24
CA ARG A 246 -16.15 -25.04 40.43
C ARG A 246 -14.99 -24.58 39.54
N GLN A 247 -13.76 -24.57 40.05
CA GLN A 247 -12.59 -24.17 39.27
C GLN A 247 -12.30 -25.15 38.13
N ARG A 248 -12.38 -26.46 38.37
CA ARG A 248 -12.27 -27.49 37.32
C ARG A 248 -13.35 -27.29 36.26
N ASP A 249 -14.60 -27.13 36.68
CA ASP A 249 -15.73 -27.00 35.76
C ASP A 249 -15.62 -25.73 34.92
N ALA A 250 -15.12 -24.63 35.49
CA ALA A 250 -14.78 -23.41 34.77
C ALA A 250 -13.67 -23.65 33.72
N CYS A 251 -12.59 -24.36 34.08
CA CYS A 251 -11.54 -24.72 33.12
C CYS A 251 -12.07 -25.62 31.99
N VAL A 252 -12.94 -26.58 32.29
CA VAL A 252 -13.58 -27.46 31.30
C VAL A 252 -14.47 -26.65 30.35
N ALA A 253 -15.27 -25.72 30.89
CA ALA A 253 -16.11 -24.83 30.10
C ALA A 253 -15.26 -23.95 29.17
N GLN A 254 -14.23 -23.27 29.71
CA GLN A 254 -13.33 -22.45 28.91
C GLN A 254 -12.61 -23.26 27.82
N ARG A 255 -12.18 -24.49 28.12
CA ARG A 255 -11.55 -25.38 27.13
C ARG A 255 -12.53 -25.72 26.00
N ARG A 256 -13.79 -26.03 26.33
CA ARG A 256 -14.84 -26.31 25.32
C ARG A 256 -15.06 -25.09 24.42
N ASP A 257 -15.15 -23.90 25.00
CA ASP A 257 -15.33 -22.67 24.23
C ASP A 257 -14.16 -22.43 23.25
N LEU A 258 -12.92 -22.64 23.69
CA LEU A 258 -11.75 -22.53 22.82
C LEU A 258 -11.72 -23.62 21.74
N GLN A 259 -12.11 -24.86 22.07
CA GLN A 259 -12.21 -25.95 21.11
C GLN A 259 -13.30 -25.68 20.05
N ASP A 260 -14.44 -25.12 20.45
CA ASP A 260 -15.50 -24.75 19.52
C ASP A 260 -15.09 -23.57 18.63
N ARG A 261 -14.34 -22.60 19.16
CA ARG A 261 -13.71 -21.54 18.34
C ARG A 261 -12.73 -22.12 17.33
N ALA A 262 -11.86 -23.04 17.75
CA ALA A 262 -10.89 -23.68 16.88
C ALA A 262 -11.56 -24.53 15.78
N ARG A 263 -12.62 -25.28 16.12
CA ARG A 263 -13.42 -26.06 15.15
C ARG A 263 -14.08 -25.20 14.08
N ARG A 264 -14.51 -24.00 14.45
CA ARG A 264 -15.08 -23.03 13.49
C ARG A 264 -14.03 -22.29 12.66
N GLY A 265 -12.74 -22.45 12.97
CA GLY A 265 -11.65 -21.70 12.32
C GLY A 265 -11.67 -20.20 12.60
N SER A 266 -12.46 -19.74 13.58
CA SER A 266 -12.67 -18.32 13.86
C SER A 266 -11.61 -17.81 14.84
N PHE A 267 -10.48 -17.41 14.27
CA PHE A 267 -9.34 -16.84 15.00
C PHE A 267 -9.24 -15.33 14.81
N LEU A 268 -9.68 -14.80 13.67
CA LEU A 268 -9.66 -13.38 13.37
C LEU A 268 -10.92 -12.67 13.88
N THR A 269 -10.92 -11.33 13.90
CA THR A 269 -12.15 -10.56 14.16
C THR A 269 -13.08 -10.64 12.95
N LYS A 270 -14.37 -10.30 13.12
CA LYS A 270 -15.32 -10.32 12.00
C LYS A 270 -14.90 -9.40 10.86
N GLU A 271 -14.35 -8.23 11.18
CA GLU A 271 -13.84 -7.30 10.17
C GLU A 271 -12.61 -7.86 9.46
N GLU A 272 -11.72 -8.55 10.18
CA GLU A 272 -10.54 -9.20 9.60
C GLU A 272 -10.93 -10.36 8.67
N GLU A 273 -11.91 -11.19 9.05
CA GLU A 273 -12.44 -12.28 8.20
C GLU A 273 -13.09 -11.73 6.92
N GLN A 274 -13.90 -10.66 7.04
CA GLN A 274 -14.46 -9.96 5.87
C GLN A 274 -13.36 -9.41 4.97
N SER A 275 -12.31 -8.81 5.56
CA SER A 275 -11.16 -8.30 4.82
C SER A 275 -10.41 -9.41 4.09
N VAL A 276 -10.30 -10.62 4.64
CA VAL A 276 -9.69 -11.76 3.95
C VAL A 276 -10.52 -12.13 2.71
N ALA A 277 -11.83 -12.29 2.86
CA ALA A 277 -12.72 -12.61 1.75
C ALA A 277 -12.69 -11.53 0.64
N GLU A 278 -12.75 -10.25 1.01
CA GLU A 278 -12.65 -9.14 0.06
C GLU A 278 -11.29 -9.12 -0.67
N LEU A 279 -10.20 -9.48 0.02
CA LEU A 279 -8.88 -9.58 -0.59
C LEU A 279 -8.77 -10.77 -1.54
N GLU A 280 -9.41 -11.90 -1.23
CA GLU A 280 -9.48 -13.07 -2.12
C GLU A 280 -10.27 -12.74 -3.40
N ASP A 281 -11.47 -12.17 -3.25
CA ASP A 281 -12.29 -11.72 -4.38
C ASP A 281 -11.54 -10.69 -5.24
N ARG A 282 -10.82 -9.76 -4.59
CA ARG A 282 -10.00 -8.76 -5.29
C ARG A 282 -8.82 -9.40 -6.01
N LEU A 283 -8.15 -10.39 -5.43
CA LEU A 283 -7.04 -11.09 -6.08
C LEU A 283 -7.52 -11.83 -7.33
N ASP A 284 -8.66 -12.52 -7.26
CA ASP A 284 -9.27 -13.19 -8.40
C ASP A 284 -9.66 -12.18 -9.50
N ALA A 285 -10.24 -11.04 -9.12
CA ALA A 285 -10.58 -9.97 -10.07
C ALA A 285 -9.33 -9.40 -10.77
N LEU A 286 -8.25 -9.15 -10.02
CA LEU A 286 -6.99 -8.66 -10.57
C LEU A 286 -6.33 -9.70 -11.50
N ASP A 287 -6.47 -10.99 -11.21
CA ASP A 287 -6.00 -12.05 -12.10
C ASP A 287 -6.74 -12.06 -13.44
N MET A 288 -8.07 -11.94 -13.40
CA MET A 288 -8.87 -11.81 -14.63
C MET A 288 -8.51 -10.56 -15.42
N GLU A 289 -8.24 -9.45 -14.74
CA GLU A 289 -7.81 -8.21 -15.39
C GLU A 289 -6.42 -8.35 -16.05
N ILE A 290 -5.47 -9.01 -15.38
CA ILE A 290 -4.14 -9.31 -15.94
C ILE A 290 -4.26 -10.20 -17.18
N GLU A 291 -5.13 -11.21 -17.17
CA GLU A 291 -5.38 -12.08 -18.31
C GLU A 291 -5.98 -11.32 -19.49
N TYR A 292 -7.02 -10.51 -19.23
CA TYR A 292 -7.64 -9.65 -20.25
C TYR A 292 -6.61 -8.71 -20.89
N LYS A 293 -5.78 -8.06 -20.06
CA LYS A 293 -4.71 -7.18 -20.54
C LYS A 293 -3.64 -7.96 -21.29
N GLY A 294 -3.33 -9.18 -20.87
CA GLY A 294 -2.43 -10.09 -21.59
C GLY A 294 -2.93 -10.42 -23.01
N GLN A 295 -4.24 -10.66 -23.16
CA GLN A 295 -4.86 -10.88 -24.47
C GLN A 295 -4.78 -9.63 -25.35
N SER A 296 -5.15 -8.47 -24.81
CA SER A 296 -5.07 -7.19 -25.53
C SER A 296 -3.63 -6.87 -25.98
N ILE A 297 -2.64 -7.13 -25.14
CA ILE A 297 -1.21 -6.96 -25.47
C ILE A 297 -0.81 -7.90 -26.62
N THR A 298 -1.25 -9.16 -26.57
CA THR A 298 -0.95 -10.16 -27.60
C THR A 298 -1.56 -9.77 -28.95
N GLU A 299 -2.80 -9.30 -28.95
CA GLU A 299 -3.48 -8.78 -30.14
C GLU A 299 -2.72 -7.58 -30.73
N LEU A 300 -2.36 -6.59 -29.92
CA LEU A 300 -1.58 -5.42 -30.36
C LEU A 300 -0.22 -5.84 -30.93
N GLN A 301 0.50 -6.74 -30.25
CA GLN A 301 1.76 -7.29 -30.75
C GLN A 301 1.61 -8.02 -32.07
N SER A 302 0.51 -8.77 -32.26
CA SER A 302 0.24 -9.46 -33.53
C SER A 302 0.00 -8.46 -34.67
N SER A 303 -0.68 -7.35 -34.39
CA SER A 303 -0.94 -6.30 -35.38
C SER A 303 0.33 -5.55 -35.80
N LEU A 304 1.33 -5.48 -34.92
CA LEU A 304 2.61 -4.82 -35.16
C LEU A 304 3.62 -5.68 -35.94
N ARG A 305 3.41 -7.00 -36.09
CA ARG A 305 4.32 -7.92 -36.82
C ARG A 305 4.30 -7.76 -38.36
N GLY A 306 3.67 -6.72 -38.90
CA GLY A 306 3.56 -6.47 -40.34
C GLY A 306 4.78 -5.80 -40.98
N ARG A 307 4.75 -5.71 -42.32
CA ARG A 307 5.76 -5.21 -43.28
C ARG A 307 6.89 -4.35 -42.71
N ASP A 308 8.13 -4.73 -43.01
CA ASP A 308 9.33 -4.04 -42.54
C ASP A 308 9.42 -2.61 -43.07
N ASP A 309 9.75 -1.68 -42.17
CA ASP A 309 9.91 -0.25 -42.50
C ASP A 309 11.03 -0.02 -43.54
N ASP A 310 11.97 -0.97 -43.62
CA ASP A 310 13.10 -0.98 -44.55
C ASP A 310 12.68 -1.20 -46.01
N ASP A 311 11.60 -1.94 -46.28
CA ASP A 311 11.08 -2.16 -47.64
C ASP A 311 10.57 -0.85 -48.27
N MET A 312 9.97 0.02 -47.47
CA MET A 312 9.49 1.33 -47.93
C MET A 312 10.65 2.28 -48.17
N ILE A 313 11.61 2.32 -47.24
CA ILE A 313 12.80 3.17 -47.36
C ILE A 313 13.58 2.80 -48.63
N ASP A 314 13.67 1.50 -48.94
CA ASP A 314 14.29 1.03 -50.17
C ASP A 314 13.48 1.37 -51.42
N ALA A 315 12.14 1.34 -51.37
CA ALA A 315 11.28 1.78 -52.48
C ALA A 315 11.40 3.28 -52.76
N LEU A 316 11.56 4.11 -51.72
CA LEU A 316 11.74 5.56 -51.83
C LEU A 316 13.09 5.95 -52.47
N LEU A 317 14.09 5.07 -52.37
CA LEU A 317 15.43 5.29 -52.91
C LEU A 317 15.58 4.78 -54.35
N GLN A 318 14.61 4.02 -54.88
CA GLN A 318 14.70 3.43 -56.23
C GLN A 318 14.56 4.45 -57.37
N ASP A 319 13.99 5.64 -57.12
CA ASP A 319 13.55 6.57 -58.19
C ASP A 319 14.22 7.96 -58.16
N ASP A 320 15.11 8.26 -57.21
CA ASP A 320 15.64 9.61 -57.02
C ASP A 320 17.11 9.75 -57.49
N ALA A 321 17.27 10.42 -58.64
CA ALA A 321 18.57 10.90 -59.13
C ALA A 321 19.27 11.88 -58.17
N CYS A 322 18.56 12.41 -57.15
CA CYS A 322 19.11 13.29 -56.12
C CYS A 322 19.99 12.55 -55.10
N VAL A 323 19.94 11.22 -55.07
CA VAL A 323 20.76 10.37 -54.19
C VAL A 323 22.10 10.00 -54.83
N SER A 324 22.30 10.33 -56.11
CA SER A 324 23.50 9.97 -56.90
C SER A 324 24.84 10.46 -56.31
N SER A 325 24.81 11.47 -55.43
CA SER A 325 25.99 12.04 -54.78
C SER A 325 26.23 11.53 -53.35
N MET A 326 25.40 10.62 -52.84
CA MET A 326 25.46 10.07 -51.47
C MET A 326 25.51 8.54 -51.50
N THR A 327 26.04 7.91 -50.44
CA THR A 327 25.99 6.45 -50.35
C THR A 327 24.57 5.99 -49.99
N LYS A 328 24.15 4.79 -50.44
CA LYS A 328 22.81 4.22 -50.14
C LYS A 328 22.49 4.26 -48.65
N VAL A 329 23.49 3.98 -47.80
CA VAL A 329 23.35 3.96 -46.34
C VAL A 329 23.07 5.36 -45.77
N GLU A 330 23.77 6.38 -46.23
CA GLU A 330 23.54 7.77 -45.79
C GLU A 330 22.17 8.28 -46.23
N ALA A 331 21.75 7.92 -47.45
CA ALA A 331 20.44 8.26 -47.97
C ALA A 331 19.30 7.59 -47.18
N GLN A 332 19.45 6.30 -46.86
CA GLN A 332 18.53 5.57 -45.97
C GLN A 332 18.44 6.23 -44.59
N ALA A 333 19.57 6.62 -44.00
CA ALA A 333 19.62 7.23 -42.67
C ALA A 333 18.91 8.60 -42.64
N LEU A 334 19.15 9.45 -43.64
CA LEU A 334 18.48 10.75 -43.76
C LEU A 334 16.98 10.57 -43.99
N LEU A 335 16.59 9.67 -44.88
CA LEU A 335 15.19 9.39 -45.18
C LEU A 335 14.45 8.89 -43.93
N ARG A 336 15.06 7.98 -43.15
CA ARG A 336 14.54 7.54 -41.83
C ARG A 336 14.34 8.72 -40.89
N GLN A 337 15.29 9.62 -40.80
CA GLN A 337 15.19 10.80 -39.94
C GLN A 337 14.06 11.76 -40.39
N CYS A 338 13.93 11.98 -41.70
CA CYS A 338 12.86 12.81 -42.27
C CYS A 338 11.49 12.19 -42.02
N VAL A 339 11.32 10.89 -42.32
CA VAL A 339 10.07 10.16 -42.05
C VAL A 339 9.72 10.21 -40.57
N GLN A 340 10.69 9.97 -39.68
CA GLN A 340 10.50 10.06 -38.24
C GLN A 340 10.07 11.46 -37.80
N ARG A 341 10.67 12.53 -38.35
CA ARG A 341 10.29 13.91 -38.06
C ARG A 341 8.85 14.19 -38.49
N VAL A 342 8.47 13.73 -39.68
CA VAL A 342 7.10 13.90 -40.23
C VAL A 342 6.08 13.15 -39.39
N ILE A 343 6.39 11.92 -38.97
CA ILE A 343 5.52 11.14 -38.07
C ILE A 343 5.27 11.90 -36.75
N VAL A 344 6.34 12.38 -36.10
CA VAL A 344 6.24 13.13 -34.84
C VAL A 344 5.41 14.40 -35.03
N LEU A 345 5.67 15.18 -36.09
CA LEU A 345 4.91 16.40 -36.37
C LEU A 345 3.43 16.10 -36.63
N THR A 346 3.14 15.00 -37.33
CA THR A 346 1.77 14.57 -37.61
C THR A 346 1.02 14.19 -36.33
N GLN A 347 1.66 13.44 -35.43
CA GLN A 347 1.06 13.10 -34.13
C GLN A 347 0.83 14.32 -33.24
N VAL A 348 1.80 15.24 -33.16
CA VAL A 348 1.66 16.50 -32.42
C VAL A 348 0.51 17.33 -32.99
N ASN A 349 0.43 17.47 -34.32
CA ASN A 349 -0.64 18.22 -34.95
C ASN A 349 -2.02 17.58 -34.67
N LYS A 350 -2.15 16.25 -34.80
CA LYS A 350 -3.39 15.52 -34.44
C LYS A 350 -3.79 15.76 -32.97
N LYS A 351 -2.82 15.76 -32.05
CA LYS A 351 -3.07 16.01 -30.63
C LYS A 351 -3.54 17.44 -30.37
N GLU A 352 -2.87 18.42 -30.98
CA GLU A 352 -3.27 19.83 -30.89
C GLU A 352 -4.66 20.07 -31.50
N GLU A 353 -4.98 19.45 -32.63
CA GLU A 353 -6.32 19.51 -33.22
C GLU A 353 -7.38 18.91 -32.30
N GLY A 354 -7.07 17.81 -31.61
CA GLY A 354 -7.94 17.22 -30.59
C GLY A 354 -8.21 18.18 -29.43
N GLU A 355 -7.16 18.78 -28.87
CA GLU A 355 -7.28 19.77 -27.78
C GLU A 355 -8.03 21.03 -28.23
N ARG A 356 -7.77 21.52 -29.45
CA ARG A 356 -8.53 22.64 -30.03
C ARG A 356 -10.02 22.31 -30.14
N LYS A 357 -10.38 21.10 -30.57
CA LYS A 357 -11.79 20.66 -30.64
C LYS A 357 -12.42 20.59 -29.25
N ARG A 358 -11.73 20.01 -28.27
CA ARG A 358 -12.20 19.92 -26.87
C ARG A 358 -12.44 21.30 -26.28
N LEU A 359 -11.46 22.20 -26.38
CA LEU A 359 -11.58 23.58 -25.91
C LEU A 359 -12.69 24.34 -26.64
N GLY A 360 -12.91 24.05 -27.93
CA GLY A 360 -14.02 24.59 -28.70
C GLY A 360 -15.39 24.19 -28.13
N VAL A 361 -15.56 22.91 -27.74
CA VAL A 361 -16.79 22.42 -27.10
C VAL A 361 -17.00 23.06 -25.74
N GLU A 362 -15.96 23.09 -24.89
CA GLU A 362 -16.05 23.71 -23.56
C GLU A 362 -16.38 25.21 -23.65
N ALA A 363 -15.75 25.92 -24.60
CA ALA A 363 -16.05 27.33 -24.84
C ALA A 363 -17.52 27.52 -25.29
N GLN A 364 -18.08 26.59 -26.06
CA GLN A 364 -19.47 26.64 -26.47
C GLN A 364 -20.43 26.39 -25.29
N GLU A 365 -20.15 25.41 -24.44
CA GLU A 365 -20.94 25.15 -23.23
C GLU A 365 -20.93 26.37 -22.28
N LYS A 366 -19.76 27.01 -22.10
CA LYS A 366 -19.66 28.24 -21.30
C LYS A 366 -20.43 29.40 -21.90
N ARG A 367 -20.46 29.54 -23.23
CA ARG A 367 -21.29 30.55 -23.91
C ARG A 367 -22.78 30.32 -23.64
N GLN A 368 -23.25 29.08 -23.75
CA GLN A 368 -24.63 28.73 -23.45
C GLN A 368 -25.01 29.04 -22.00
N GLN A 369 -24.15 28.68 -21.03
CA GLN A 369 -24.38 29.03 -19.61
C GLN A 369 -24.49 30.54 -19.38
N VAL A 370 -23.66 31.34 -20.07
CA VAL A 370 -23.73 32.80 -19.97
C VAL A 370 -25.03 33.33 -20.58
N GLU A 371 -25.45 32.81 -21.72
CA GLU A 371 -26.72 33.18 -22.36
C GLU A 371 -27.92 32.87 -21.45
N GLU A 372 -27.98 31.67 -20.88
CA GLU A 372 -29.01 31.27 -19.91
C GLU A 372 -29.04 32.20 -18.67
N MET A 373 -27.87 32.52 -18.11
CA MET A 373 -27.78 33.45 -16.97
C MET A 373 -28.23 34.87 -17.36
N GLN A 374 -27.90 35.33 -18.57
CA GLN A 374 -28.37 36.62 -19.06
C GLN A 374 -29.90 36.64 -19.24
N GLU A 375 -30.49 35.57 -19.74
CA GLU A 375 -31.94 35.42 -19.87
C GLU A 375 -32.62 35.41 -18.49
N ALA A 376 -32.09 34.66 -17.53
CA ALA A 376 -32.59 34.67 -16.15
C ALA A 376 -32.50 36.06 -15.52
N LEU A 377 -31.40 36.79 -15.74
CA LEU A 377 -31.25 38.16 -15.26
C LEU A 377 -32.27 39.12 -15.91
N ARG A 378 -32.54 38.98 -17.21
CA ARG A 378 -33.58 39.78 -17.89
C ARG A 378 -34.97 39.49 -17.30
N ALA A 379 -35.29 38.22 -17.07
CA ALA A 379 -36.56 37.82 -16.47
C ALA A 379 -36.73 38.38 -15.04
N LEU A 380 -35.67 38.32 -14.22
CA LEU A 380 -35.67 38.89 -12.87
C LEU A 380 -35.83 40.41 -12.87
N ARG A 381 -35.21 41.12 -13.83
CA ARG A 381 -35.40 42.58 -13.98
C ARG A 381 -36.84 42.92 -14.31
N ILE A 382 -37.44 42.24 -15.29
CA ILE A 382 -38.85 42.46 -15.67
C ILE A 382 -39.78 42.20 -14.47
N GLU A 383 -39.52 41.16 -13.69
CA GLU A 383 -40.31 40.87 -12.48
C GLU A 383 -40.13 41.93 -11.38
N SER A 384 -38.93 42.51 -11.23
CA SER A 384 -38.69 43.64 -10.32
C SER A 384 -39.48 44.86 -10.76
N ASP A 385 -39.38 45.25 -12.04
CA ASP A 385 -40.09 46.40 -12.60
C ASP A 385 -41.63 46.23 -12.46
N ARG A 386 -42.12 45.00 -12.63
CA ARG A 386 -43.54 44.65 -12.42
C ARG A 386 -43.99 44.86 -10.96
N ARG A 387 -43.14 44.51 -9.99
CA ARG A 387 -43.45 44.72 -8.57
C ARG A 387 -43.39 46.19 -8.18
N GLU A 388 -42.42 46.93 -8.72
CA GLU A 388 -42.31 48.38 -8.51
C GLU A 388 -43.53 49.11 -9.06
N THR A 389 -43.95 48.80 -10.29
CA THR A 389 -45.16 49.37 -10.89
C THR A 389 -46.42 49.03 -10.09
N GLN A 390 -46.55 47.81 -9.58
CA GLN A 390 -47.67 47.43 -8.70
C GLN A 390 -47.67 48.23 -7.39
N SER A 391 -46.52 48.35 -6.73
CA SER A 391 -46.36 49.14 -5.51
C SER A 391 -46.72 50.61 -5.73
N GLN A 392 -46.32 51.19 -6.87
CA GLN A 392 -46.66 52.55 -7.24
C GLN A 392 -48.16 52.73 -7.45
N VAL A 393 -48.81 51.82 -8.19
CA VAL A 393 -50.27 51.84 -8.40
C VAL A 393 -51.03 51.76 -7.07
N GLU A 394 -50.61 50.87 -6.16
CA GLU A 394 -51.21 50.79 -4.83
C GLU A 394 -50.99 52.07 -4.00
N HIS A 395 -49.79 52.67 -4.10
CA HIS A 395 -49.49 53.92 -3.41
C HIS A 395 -50.36 55.07 -3.92
N ASP A 396 -50.47 55.23 -5.25
CA ASP A 396 -51.31 56.25 -5.87
C ASP A 396 -52.78 56.06 -5.50
N HIS A 397 -53.27 54.82 -5.46
CA HIS A 397 -54.62 54.52 -4.99
C HIS A 397 -54.83 54.92 -3.52
N ARG A 398 -53.88 54.63 -2.64
CA ARG A 398 -53.92 55.06 -1.22
C ARG A 398 -53.96 56.59 -1.10
N VAL A 399 -53.14 57.30 -1.87
CA VAL A 399 -53.12 58.78 -1.88
C VAL A 399 -54.46 59.33 -2.37
N GLN A 400 -55.04 58.77 -3.44
CA GLN A 400 -56.36 59.17 -3.94
C GLN A 400 -57.45 58.99 -2.87
N MET A 401 -57.45 57.85 -2.16
CA MET A 401 -58.40 57.59 -1.06
C MET A 401 -58.24 58.61 0.08
N LEU A 402 -57.00 59.01 0.42
CA LEU A 402 -56.76 60.04 1.42
C LEU A 402 -57.20 61.43 0.95
N LEU A 403 -56.94 61.79 -0.30
CA LEU A 403 -57.38 63.07 -0.88
C LEU A 403 -58.92 63.17 -0.95
N ALA A 404 -59.60 62.09 -1.33
CA ALA A 404 -61.07 62.04 -1.31
C ALA A 404 -61.61 62.33 0.10
N ARG A 405 -60.98 61.75 1.13
CA ARG A 405 -61.37 61.94 2.53
C ARG A 405 -61.07 63.34 3.09
N ILE A 406 -60.15 64.09 2.48
CA ILE A 406 -59.86 65.48 2.86
C ILE A 406 -60.80 66.46 2.13
N ASN A 407 -61.30 66.07 0.96
CA ASN A 407 -62.22 66.88 0.15
C ASN A 407 -63.70 66.70 0.52
N GLU A 408 -64.02 65.72 1.38
CA GLU A 408 -65.27 65.60 2.13
C GLU A 408 -65.20 66.42 3.43
#